data_AF-A0A2W4NH65-F1
#
_entry.id   AF-A0A2W4NH65-F1
#
_cell.length_a   1.000
_cell.length_b   1.000
_cell.length_c   1.000
_cell.angle_alpha   90.00
_cell.angle_beta   90.00
_cell.angle_gamma   90.00
#
_symmetry.space_group_name_H-M   'P 1'
#
loop_
_entity.id
_entity.type
_entity.pdbx_description
1 polymer ?
#
loop_
_entity_poly.entity_id
_entity_poly.type
_entity_poly.pdbx_seq_one_letter_code
_entity_poly.pdbx_strand_id
1 'polypeptide(L)'
;MAELRLEDLVARFLAGTLPREEWTHEAHLAVGLWHVHRYGAEEAIDRLRAGITALNARHGTPNTETRGYHETITVAYVRLLDQFLNGTAGSAGTSGVSASGVTGRSAFAQSAFAQSASAQSASARSASARSASARSASARSASARSASAQSASARSASSPSASSPSAFASNACLEARLRELLSGPLVDRSLLFRFWSREVLLSPAARATWTPPDLQPLVLPREPNA
;
A
#
# COMPACT_ATOMS: atom_id res chain seq x y z
N MET A 1 16.36 -19.55 -15.09
CA MET A 1 15.80 -19.74 -13.73
C MET A 1 16.00 -18.49 -12.87
N ALA A 2 15.43 -17.32 -13.24
CA ALA A 2 15.52 -16.10 -12.41
C ALA A 2 14.46 -15.02 -12.75
N GLU A 3 13.30 -15.43 -13.26
CA GLU A 3 12.22 -14.53 -13.73
C GLU A 3 10.94 -14.66 -12.85
N LEU A 4 11.08 -15.25 -11.66
CA LEU A 4 10.02 -15.40 -10.65
C LEU A 4 10.21 -14.43 -9.46
N ARG A 5 10.93 -13.31 -9.60
CA ARG A 5 11.36 -12.52 -8.43
C ARG A 5 10.33 -11.51 -7.94
N LEU A 6 9.67 -10.77 -8.82
CA LEU A 6 8.72 -9.73 -8.38
C LEU A 6 7.37 -10.30 -7.95
N GLU A 7 6.77 -11.17 -8.76
CA GLU A 7 5.46 -11.74 -8.44
C GLU A 7 5.50 -12.61 -7.18
N ASP A 8 6.55 -13.42 -7.00
CA ASP A 8 6.74 -14.23 -5.78
C ASP A 8 6.90 -13.34 -4.55
N LEU A 9 7.71 -12.28 -4.63
CA LEU A 9 7.89 -11.31 -3.55
C LEU A 9 6.54 -10.69 -3.15
N VAL A 10 5.76 -10.24 -4.13
CA VAL A 10 4.44 -9.63 -3.90
C VAL A 10 3.46 -10.68 -3.34
N ALA A 11 3.46 -11.90 -3.86
CA ALA A 11 2.59 -12.97 -3.38
C ALA A 11 2.88 -13.31 -1.91
N ARG A 12 4.15 -13.42 -1.53
CA ARG A 12 4.58 -13.64 -0.13
C ARG A 12 4.28 -12.44 0.77
N PHE A 13 4.40 -11.22 0.26
CA PHE A 13 3.97 -10.01 0.98
C PHE A 13 2.45 -10.03 1.25
N LEU A 14 1.63 -10.27 0.22
CA LEU A 14 0.17 -10.31 0.33
C LEU A 14 -0.32 -11.45 1.24
N ALA A 15 0.36 -12.59 1.23
CA ALA A 15 0.09 -13.70 2.13
C ALA A 15 0.58 -13.46 3.57
N GLY A 16 1.40 -12.42 3.80
CA GLY A 16 2.06 -12.17 5.08
C GLY A 16 3.09 -13.25 5.45
N THR A 17 3.67 -13.93 4.46
CA THR A 17 4.66 -15.01 4.65
C THR A 17 6.08 -14.58 4.34
N LEU A 18 6.29 -13.33 3.91
CA LEU A 18 7.62 -12.80 3.62
C LEU A 18 8.46 -12.71 4.92
N PRO A 19 9.66 -13.33 4.97
CA PRO A 19 10.55 -13.24 6.12
C PRO A 19 11.01 -11.79 6.39
N ARG A 20 11.35 -11.50 7.65
CA ARG A 20 11.75 -10.16 8.08
C ARG A 20 13.05 -9.70 7.41
N GLU A 21 13.96 -10.63 7.17
CA GLU A 21 15.27 -10.41 6.55
C GLU A 21 15.15 -10.07 5.07
N GLU A 22 14.08 -10.54 4.42
CA GLU A 22 13.77 -10.26 3.01
C GLU A 22 12.95 -8.97 2.83
N TRP A 23 12.40 -8.40 3.91
CA TRP A 23 11.66 -7.14 3.87
C TRP A 23 12.60 -5.91 3.88
N THR A 24 13.50 -5.86 2.89
CA THR A 24 14.51 -4.81 2.71
C THR A 24 13.92 -3.53 2.09
N HIS A 25 14.71 -2.45 2.03
CA HIS A 25 14.31 -1.23 1.33
C HIS A 25 13.99 -1.48 -0.15
N GLU A 26 14.79 -2.29 -0.84
CA GLU A 26 14.52 -2.68 -2.23
C GLU A 26 13.20 -3.46 -2.35
N ALA A 27 12.89 -4.33 -1.37
CA ALA A 27 11.63 -5.06 -1.35
C ALA A 27 10.42 -4.13 -1.16
N HIS A 28 10.53 -3.11 -0.30
CA HIS A 28 9.48 -2.08 -0.15
C HIS A 28 9.24 -1.35 -1.47
N LEU A 29 10.31 -0.96 -2.18
CA LEU A 29 10.21 -0.30 -3.48
C LEU A 29 9.58 -1.20 -4.54
N ALA A 30 9.98 -2.46 -4.60
CA ALA A 30 9.44 -3.44 -5.54
C ALA A 30 7.95 -3.69 -5.34
N VAL A 31 7.54 -3.95 -4.09
CA VAL A 31 6.13 -4.12 -3.73
C VAL A 31 5.34 -2.84 -3.97
N GLY A 32 5.90 -1.68 -3.62
CA GLY A 32 5.28 -0.38 -3.89
C GLY A 32 5.04 -0.14 -5.38
N LEU A 33 6.06 -0.35 -6.22
CA LEU A 33 5.97 -0.18 -7.68
C LEU A 33 4.88 -1.07 -8.27
N TRP A 34 4.81 -2.34 -7.84
CA TRP A 34 3.78 -3.26 -8.29
C TRP A 34 2.36 -2.80 -7.92
N HIS A 35 2.18 -2.28 -6.70
CA HIS A 35 0.87 -1.77 -6.27
C HIS A 35 0.46 -0.52 -7.05
N VAL A 36 1.38 0.44 -7.25
CA VAL A 36 1.07 1.66 -8.01
C VAL A 36 0.75 1.33 -9.47
N HIS A 37 1.54 0.47 -10.12
CA HIS A 37 1.28 0.03 -11.50
C HIS A 37 -0.10 -0.63 -11.65
N ARG A 38 -0.52 -1.42 -10.66
CA ARG A 38 -1.77 -2.19 -10.73
C ARG A 38 -3.02 -1.42 -10.30
N TYR A 39 -2.90 -0.52 -9.33
CA TYR A 39 -4.05 0.11 -8.67
C TYR A 39 -4.05 1.66 -8.74
N GLY A 40 -2.95 2.27 -9.18
CA GLY A 40 -2.73 3.71 -9.06
C GLY A 40 -2.32 4.14 -7.65
N ALA A 41 -1.87 5.39 -7.51
CA ALA A 41 -1.26 5.89 -6.28
C ALA A 41 -2.19 5.85 -5.05
N GLU A 42 -3.42 6.37 -5.17
CA GLU A 42 -4.36 6.49 -4.04
C GLU A 42 -4.71 5.13 -3.44
N GLU A 43 -5.16 4.18 -4.28
CA GLU A 43 -5.51 2.82 -3.83
C GLU A 43 -4.27 2.02 -3.37
N ALA A 44 -3.09 2.28 -3.96
CA ALA A 44 -1.84 1.65 -3.52
C ALA A 44 -1.47 2.05 -2.07
N ILE A 45 -1.70 3.31 -1.68
CA ILE A 45 -1.45 3.77 -0.30
C ILE A 45 -2.23 2.93 0.70
N ASP A 46 -3.54 2.76 0.48
CA ASP A 46 -4.41 2.03 1.41
C ASP A 46 -4.02 0.55 1.51
N ARG A 47 -3.69 -0.08 0.37
CA ARG A 47 -3.24 -1.48 0.32
C ARG A 47 -1.89 -1.68 1.00
N LEU A 48 -0.94 -0.78 0.77
CA LEU A 48 0.38 -0.85 1.41
C LEU A 48 0.28 -0.59 2.92
N ARG A 49 -0.54 0.37 3.35
CA ARG A 49 -0.80 0.62 4.78
C ARG A 49 -1.29 -0.64 5.48
N ALA A 50 -2.30 -1.29 4.91
CA ALA A 50 -2.87 -2.53 5.45
C ALA A 50 -1.85 -3.68 5.42
N GLY A 51 -1.19 -3.91 4.28
CA GLY A 51 -0.25 -5.01 4.09
C GLY A 51 0.99 -4.89 4.99
N ILE A 52 1.60 -3.71 5.07
CA ILE A 52 2.79 -3.48 5.91
C ILE A 52 2.43 -3.62 7.39
N THR A 53 1.27 -3.11 7.80
CA THR A 53 0.80 -3.27 9.19
C THR A 53 0.57 -4.73 9.55
N ALA A 54 -0.06 -5.50 8.67
CA ALA A 54 -0.29 -6.93 8.87
C ALA A 54 1.03 -7.72 8.92
N LEU A 55 1.99 -7.39 8.05
CA LEU A 55 3.30 -8.04 8.03
C LEU A 55 4.10 -7.73 9.30
N ASN A 56 4.13 -6.46 9.74
CA ASN A 56 4.78 -6.06 10.99
C ASN A 56 4.23 -6.83 12.19
N ALA A 57 2.90 -7.02 12.26
CA ALA A 57 2.27 -7.80 13.33
C ALA A 57 2.76 -9.26 13.35
N ARG A 58 2.91 -9.89 12.17
CA ARG A 58 3.45 -11.26 12.05
C ARG A 58 4.92 -11.36 12.45
N HIS A 59 5.70 -10.31 12.19
CA HIS A 59 7.10 -10.21 12.63
C HIS A 59 7.24 -9.83 14.12
N GLY A 60 6.13 -9.63 14.85
CA GLY A 60 6.17 -9.18 16.23
C GLY A 60 6.73 -7.76 16.40
N THR A 61 6.68 -6.93 15.36
CA THR A 61 7.11 -5.53 15.41
C THR A 61 5.89 -4.65 15.73
N PRO A 62 5.75 -4.13 16.97
CA PRO A 62 4.63 -3.27 17.30
C PRO A 62 4.73 -1.95 16.54
N ASN A 63 3.62 -1.50 15.96
CA ASN A 63 3.49 -0.15 15.44
C ASN A 63 3.34 0.80 16.64
N THR A 64 4.35 1.65 16.83
CA THR A 64 4.43 2.63 17.92
C THR A 64 4.80 3.98 17.33
N GLU A 65 4.85 5.03 18.15
CA GLU A 65 5.28 6.37 17.72
C GLU A 65 6.70 6.41 17.15
N THR A 66 7.55 5.44 17.48
CA THR A 66 8.97 5.41 17.07
C THR A 66 9.34 4.21 16.20
N ARG A 67 8.47 3.20 16.05
CA ARG A 67 8.77 1.94 15.34
C ARG A 67 7.58 1.42 14.53
N GLY A 68 7.87 0.59 13.53
CA GLY A 68 6.87 -0.05 12.69
C GLY A 68 6.49 0.82 11.50
N TYR A 69 5.21 0.81 11.15
CA TYR A 69 4.65 1.53 10.00
C TYR A 69 4.89 3.05 10.09
N HIS A 70 5.04 3.69 8.92
CA HIS A 70 5.25 5.12 8.81
C HIS A 70 4.45 5.70 7.63
N GLU A 71 3.41 6.47 7.95
CA GLU A 71 2.46 7.00 6.97
C GLU A 71 3.15 7.94 5.97
N THR A 72 3.84 8.98 6.45
CA THR A 72 4.46 9.98 5.56
C THR A 72 5.48 9.36 4.61
N ILE A 73 6.34 8.47 5.10
CA ILE A 73 7.33 7.77 4.25
C ILE A 73 6.61 6.90 3.20
N THR A 74 5.58 6.15 3.58
CA THR A 74 4.85 5.27 2.65
C THR A 74 4.20 6.08 1.54
N VAL A 75 3.45 7.13 1.90
CA VAL A 75 2.78 8.02 0.93
C VAL A 75 3.80 8.75 0.05
N ALA A 76 4.92 9.20 0.62
CA ALA A 76 5.97 9.88 -0.14
C ALA A 76 6.56 8.96 -1.23
N TYR A 77 6.94 7.73 -0.89
CA TYR A 77 7.44 6.78 -1.88
C TYR A 77 6.38 6.40 -2.91
N VAL A 78 5.11 6.20 -2.52
CA VAL A 78 4.03 5.93 -3.49
C VAL A 78 3.89 7.07 -4.51
N ARG A 79 3.91 8.32 -4.06
CA ARG A 79 3.83 9.48 -4.96
C ARG A 79 5.06 9.60 -5.88
N LEU A 80 6.25 9.29 -5.37
CA LEU A 80 7.47 9.27 -6.19
C LEU A 80 7.47 8.12 -7.21
N LEU A 81 6.94 6.96 -6.83
CA LEU A 81 6.75 5.81 -7.72
C LEU A 81 5.76 6.12 -8.85
N ASP A 82 4.65 6.80 -8.54
CA ASP A 82 3.69 7.25 -9.54
C ASP A 82 4.32 8.24 -10.52
N GLN A 83 5.05 9.24 -10.01
CA GLN A 83 5.83 10.16 -10.86
C GLN A 83 6.86 9.41 -11.73
N PHE A 84 7.53 8.39 -11.19
CA PHE A 84 8.49 7.59 -11.94
C PHE A 84 7.84 6.77 -13.06
N LEU A 85 6.68 6.17 -12.82
CA LEU A 85 5.92 5.43 -13.84
C LEU A 85 5.38 6.36 -14.93
N ASN A 86 4.95 7.58 -14.55
CA ASN A 86 4.38 8.56 -15.49
C ASN A 86 5.44 9.44 -16.19
N GLY A 87 6.64 9.57 -15.63
CA GLY A 87 7.68 10.50 -16.07
C GLY A 87 8.48 10.07 -17.30
N THR A 88 8.34 8.83 -17.77
CA THR A 88 9.13 8.30 -18.90
C THR A 88 8.45 8.41 -20.26
N ALA A 89 7.21 8.90 -20.32
CA ALA A 89 6.50 9.14 -21.58
C ALA A 89 7.06 10.34 -22.40
N GLY A 90 8.05 11.08 -21.87
CA GLY A 90 8.54 12.33 -22.46
C GLY A 90 9.96 12.34 -23.03
N SER A 91 10.71 11.22 -23.00
CA SER A 91 12.12 11.17 -23.42
C SER A 91 12.36 10.44 -24.76
N ALA A 92 11.42 10.56 -25.69
CA ALA A 92 11.64 10.25 -27.10
C ALA A 92 11.49 11.57 -27.90
N GLY A 93 12.61 12.13 -28.34
CA GLY A 93 12.66 13.42 -29.01
C GLY A 93 12.28 13.40 -30.49
N THR A 94 11.43 14.37 -30.84
CA THR A 94 11.34 15.17 -32.09
C THR A 94 10.42 14.73 -33.26
N SER A 95 9.65 15.75 -33.68
CA SER A 95 9.12 16.05 -35.03
C SER A 95 7.70 15.63 -35.40
N GLY A 96 6.76 16.53 -35.08
CA GLY A 96 5.85 17.18 -36.04
C GLY A 96 4.79 16.35 -36.78
N VAL A 97 3.53 16.46 -36.36
CA VAL A 97 2.38 17.02 -37.11
C VAL A 97 1.07 16.70 -36.37
N SER A 98 0.17 17.69 -36.41
CA SER A 98 -1.16 17.87 -35.84
C SER A 98 -2.08 16.67 -35.53
N ALA A 99 -2.61 16.74 -34.30
CA ALA A 99 -4.03 16.66 -33.89
C ALA A 99 -4.99 15.63 -34.52
N SER A 100 -5.45 14.68 -33.70
CA SER A 100 -6.89 14.54 -33.37
C SER A 100 -7.15 13.57 -32.22
N GLY A 101 -7.94 14.07 -31.27
CA GLY A 101 -8.81 13.39 -30.29
C GLY A 101 -8.48 11.97 -29.80
N VAL A 102 -8.33 11.84 -28.48
CA VAL A 102 -9.30 11.11 -27.64
C VAL A 102 -9.12 11.58 -26.19
N THR A 103 -10.25 11.85 -25.56
CA THR A 103 -10.46 12.36 -24.20
C THR A 103 -10.32 11.27 -23.13
N GLY A 104 -9.86 11.67 -21.94
CA GLY A 104 -10.06 10.95 -20.67
C GLY A 104 -8.75 10.49 -20.01
N ARG A 105 -8.42 10.79 -18.76
CA ARG A 105 -9.12 11.43 -17.64
C ARG A 105 -8.07 12.22 -16.85
N SER A 106 -8.18 13.54 -16.85
CA SER A 106 -7.68 14.37 -15.77
C SER A 106 -8.88 14.67 -14.88
N ALA A 107 -8.87 14.14 -13.66
CA ALA A 107 -9.76 14.59 -12.61
C ALA A 107 -8.89 14.86 -11.39
N PHE A 108 -8.40 16.10 -11.33
CA PHE A 108 -7.96 16.73 -10.10
C PHE A 108 -9.14 16.69 -9.11
N ALA A 109 -9.08 15.82 -8.12
CA ALA A 109 -9.97 15.86 -6.97
C ALA A 109 -9.13 16.25 -5.76
N GLN A 110 -9.25 17.52 -5.35
CA GLN A 110 -8.81 17.98 -4.03
C GLN A 110 -9.70 17.28 -3.00
N SER A 111 -9.16 16.30 -2.29
CA SER A 111 -9.86 15.63 -1.19
C SER A 111 -9.84 16.53 0.05
N ALA A 112 -11.03 17.05 0.38
CA ALA A 112 -11.31 17.79 1.59
C ALA A 112 -11.17 16.88 2.83
N PHE A 113 -10.58 17.49 3.86
CA PHE A 113 -10.28 16.94 5.17
C PHE A 113 -11.56 16.51 5.91
N ALA A 114 -11.72 15.22 6.23
CA ALA A 114 -12.76 14.73 7.14
C ALA A 114 -12.13 14.37 8.49
N GLN A 115 -12.32 15.25 9.48
CA GLN A 115 -11.97 14.99 10.88
C GLN A 115 -12.86 13.86 11.42
N SER A 116 -12.27 12.72 11.76
CA SER A 116 -12.95 11.70 12.54
C SER A 116 -12.76 12.00 14.04
N ALA A 117 -13.90 12.11 14.72
CA ALA A 117 -14.04 12.47 16.12
C ALA A 117 -13.28 11.53 17.07
N SER A 118 -12.63 12.14 18.05
CA SER A 118 -11.90 11.52 19.15
C SER A 118 -12.84 10.78 20.11
N ALA A 119 -12.76 9.45 20.13
CA ALA A 119 -13.33 8.64 21.21
C ALA A 119 -12.41 8.76 22.45
N GLN A 120 -12.78 9.63 23.39
CA GLN A 120 -12.14 9.73 24.70
C GLN A 120 -12.32 8.41 25.46
N SER A 121 -11.22 7.68 25.67
CA SER A 121 -11.19 6.56 26.62
C SER A 121 -11.03 7.12 28.03
N ALA A 122 -12.13 7.17 28.77
CA ALA A 122 -12.15 7.55 30.17
C ALA A 122 -11.44 6.50 31.04
N SER A 123 -10.64 7.01 31.96
CA SER A 123 -9.82 6.31 32.95
C SER A 123 -10.62 5.27 33.77
N ALA A 124 -10.20 4.01 33.73
CA ALA A 124 -10.70 2.97 34.62
C ALA A 124 -10.11 3.17 36.03
N ARG A 125 -10.93 3.68 36.96
CA ARG A 125 -10.65 3.58 38.40
C ARG A 125 -11.48 2.44 39.00
N SER A 126 -10.77 1.51 39.61
CA SER A 126 -11.29 0.40 40.39
C SER A 126 -12.21 0.87 41.51
N ALA A 127 -13.41 0.31 41.60
CA ALA A 127 -14.24 0.35 42.81
C ALA A 127 -14.88 -1.02 43.02
N SER A 128 -14.54 -1.61 44.17
CA SER A 128 -15.06 -2.85 44.69
C SER A 128 -16.47 -2.64 45.23
N ALA A 129 -17.46 -3.43 44.80
CA ALA A 129 -18.77 -3.50 45.45
C ALA A 129 -19.42 -4.89 45.29
N ARG A 130 -19.23 -5.66 46.36
CA ARG A 130 -20.16 -6.57 47.07
C ARG A 130 -21.39 -7.11 46.31
N SER A 131 -21.48 -8.44 46.41
CA SER A 131 -22.60 -9.34 46.19
C SER A 131 -24.00 -8.77 46.38
N ALA A 132 -24.85 -8.98 45.36
CA ALA A 132 -26.30 -9.06 45.53
C ALA A 132 -26.85 -10.17 44.64
N SER A 133 -27.43 -11.17 45.29
CA SER A 133 -28.18 -12.26 44.68
C SER A 133 -29.50 -11.71 44.14
N ALA A 134 -29.80 -11.93 42.86
CA ALA A 134 -31.14 -11.73 42.33
C ALA A 134 -31.50 -12.88 41.38
N ARG A 135 -32.69 -13.41 41.64
CA ARG A 135 -33.23 -14.67 41.17
C ARG A 135 -33.69 -14.60 39.71
N SER A 136 -33.60 -15.77 39.09
CA SER A 136 -34.23 -16.28 37.87
C SER A 136 -35.36 -15.45 37.25
N ALA A 137 -35.25 -15.19 35.94
CA ALA A 137 -36.39 -15.04 35.04
C ALA A 137 -36.10 -15.79 33.73
N SER A 138 -36.83 -16.88 33.51
CA SER A 138 -36.87 -17.62 32.24
C SER A 138 -37.38 -16.73 31.10
N ALA A 139 -36.56 -16.54 30.06
CA ALA A 139 -37.06 -16.15 28.75
C ALA A 139 -37.01 -17.38 27.83
N ARG A 140 -38.21 -17.80 27.41
CA ARG A 140 -38.47 -18.97 26.58
C ARG A 140 -37.92 -18.79 25.17
N SER A 141 -37.46 -19.93 24.64
CA SER A 141 -36.93 -20.17 23.31
C SER A 141 -37.81 -19.67 22.18
N ALA A 142 -37.20 -19.05 21.16
CA ALA A 142 -37.78 -18.94 19.83
C ALA A 142 -36.85 -19.66 18.84
N SER A 143 -37.31 -20.83 18.41
CA SER A 143 -36.68 -21.71 17.44
C SER A 143 -36.94 -21.18 16.02
N ALA A 144 -35.92 -20.70 15.32
CA ALA A 144 -35.99 -20.47 13.88
C ALA A 144 -35.33 -21.65 13.16
N ARG A 145 -36.16 -22.38 12.42
CA ARG A 145 -35.87 -23.64 11.74
C ARG A 145 -34.88 -23.47 10.59
N SER A 146 -34.05 -24.49 10.45
CA SER A 146 -33.16 -24.81 9.36
C SER A 146 -33.81 -24.71 7.97
N ALA A 147 -33.09 -24.12 7.02
CA ALA A 147 -33.33 -24.30 5.59
C ALA A 147 -32.06 -24.90 4.96
N SER A 148 -32.05 -26.23 4.91
CA SER A 148 -31.16 -27.04 4.09
C SER A 148 -31.68 -27.06 2.65
N ALA A 149 -30.97 -26.44 1.72
CA ALA A 149 -31.14 -26.67 0.29
C ALA A 149 -29.90 -27.35 -0.27
N GLN A 150 -30.15 -28.37 -1.08
CA GLN A 150 -29.28 -29.48 -1.40
C GLN A 150 -28.18 -29.12 -2.41
N SER A 151 -27.13 -29.93 -2.33
CA SER A 151 -26.00 -30.09 -3.22
C SER A 151 -26.38 -30.09 -4.71
N ALA A 152 -25.68 -29.26 -5.49
CA ALA A 152 -25.54 -29.43 -6.93
C ALA A 152 -24.06 -29.64 -7.25
N SER A 153 -23.67 -30.91 -7.37
CA SER A 153 -22.40 -31.32 -8.00
C SER A 153 -22.49 -31.01 -9.49
N ALA A 154 -21.72 -30.03 -9.95
CA ALA A 154 -21.37 -29.89 -11.36
C ALA A 154 -19.84 -29.95 -11.50
N ARG A 155 -19.44 -31.08 -12.05
CA ARG A 155 -18.13 -31.54 -12.52
C ARG A 155 -17.12 -30.47 -12.90
N SER A 156 -15.87 -30.80 -12.54
CA SER A 156 -14.62 -30.27 -13.04
C SER A 156 -14.64 -29.96 -14.54
N ALA A 157 -14.30 -28.72 -14.88
CA ALA A 157 -13.66 -28.38 -16.13
C ALA A 157 -12.32 -27.72 -15.78
N SER A 158 -11.28 -28.53 -15.70
CA SER A 158 -9.90 -28.06 -15.71
C SER A 158 -9.63 -27.47 -17.08
N SER A 159 -9.68 -26.15 -17.21
CA SER A 159 -9.11 -25.45 -18.35
C SER A 159 -7.63 -25.18 -18.06
N PRO A 160 -6.70 -25.52 -18.96
CA PRO A 160 -5.34 -25.03 -18.81
C PRO A 160 -5.38 -23.50 -18.95
N SER A 161 -4.90 -22.83 -17.91
CA SER A 161 -4.69 -21.39 -17.87
C SER A 161 -3.70 -21.02 -18.96
N ALA A 162 -4.22 -20.63 -20.13
CA ALA A 162 -3.43 -19.92 -21.13
C ALA A 162 -3.21 -18.51 -20.58
N SER A 163 -2.04 -18.26 -20.00
CA SER A 163 -1.58 -16.92 -19.68
C SER A 163 -1.70 -16.05 -20.94
N SER A 164 -2.62 -15.08 -20.93
CA SER A 164 -2.77 -14.12 -22.02
C SER A 164 -1.42 -13.44 -22.31
N PRO A 165 -0.98 -13.33 -23.58
CA PRO A 165 0.31 -12.73 -23.93
C PRO A 165 0.44 -11.27 -23.45
N SER A 166 -0.69 -10.58 -23.24
CA SER A 166 -0.75 -9.22 -22.68
C SER A 166 -0.32 -9.14 -21.21
N ALA A 167 -0.63 -10.13 -20.38
CA ALA A 167 -0.24 -10.12 -18.97
C ALA A 167 1.26 -10.38 -18.80
N PHE A 168 1.81 -11.31 -19.59
CA PHE A 168 3.24 -11.59 -19.60
C PHE A 168 4.06 -10.38 -20.09
N ALA A 169 3.59 -9.69 -21.14
CA ALA A 169 4.20 -8.46 -21.62
C ALA A 169 4.15 -7.32 -20.58
N SER A 170 3.03 -7.17 -19.86
CA SER A 170 2.91 -6.20 -18.76
C SER A 170 3.88 -6.50 -17.62
N ASN A 171 4.09 -7.78 -17.28
CA ASN A 171 5.02 -8.19 -16.23
C ASN A 171 6.48 -7.94 -16.63
N ALA A 172 6.88 -8.35 -17.84
CA ALA A 172 8.23 -8.11 -18.34
C ALA A 172 8.56 -6.60 -18.41
N CYS A 173 7.58 -5.77 -18.80
CA CYS A 173 7.70 -4.31 -18.78
C CYS A 173 7.91 -3.80 -17.35
N LEU A 174 7.10 -4.25 -16.40
CA LEU A 174 7.22 -3.85 -15.00
C LEU A 174 8.55 -4.27 -14.36
N GLU A 175 9.06 -5.46 -14.67
CA GLU A 175 10.38 -5.90 -14.21
C GLU A 175 11.51 -5.04 -14.82
N ALA A 176 11.38 -4.58 -16.06
CA ALA A 176 12.31 -3.62 -16.64
C ALA A 176 12.26 -2.27 -15.92
N ARG A 177 11.06 -1.75 -15.64
CA ARG A 177 10.87 -0.52 -14.83
C ARG A 177 11.46 -0.67 -13.43
N LEU A 178 11.31 -1.85 -12.80
CA LEU A 178 11.90 -2.13 -11.50
C LEU A 178 13.43 -2.08 -11.54
N ARG A 179 14.06 -2.66 -12.56
CA ARG A 179 15.53 -2.60 -12.72
C ARG A 179 16.02 -1.15 -12.86
N GLU A 180 15.32 -0.33 -13.64
CA GLU A 180 15.63 1.10 -13.76
C GLU A 180 15.47 1.81 -12.40
N LEU A 181 14.36 1.55 -11.70
CA LEU A 181 14.11 2.13 -10.39
C LEU A 181 15.21 1.81 -9.38
N LEU A 182 15.65 0.55 -9.32
CA LEU A 182 16.68 0.09 -8.39
C LEU A 182 18.08 0.58 -8.76
N SER A 183 18.27 1.05 -9.99
CA SER A 183 19.51 1.69 -10.45
C SER A 183 19.47 3.23 -10.30
N GLY A 184 18.31 3.78 -9.96
CA GLY A 184 18.06 5.22 -9.87
C GLY A 184 18.06 5.77 -8.44
N PRO A 185 17.75 7.07 -8.27
CA PRO A 185 17.85 7.78 -6.99
C PRO A 185 16.85 7.30 -5.92
N LEU A 186 15.77 6.60 -6.30
CA LEU A 186 14.75 6.10 -5.36
C LEU A 186 15.28 5.02 -4.40
N VAL A 187 16.39 4.36 -4.75
CA VAL A 187 17.03 3.37 -3.88
C VAL A 187 17.72 4.00 -2.67
N ASP A 188 18.04 5.30 -2.73
CA ASP A 188 18.67 6.01 -1.61
C ASP A 188 17.67 6.20 -0.46
N ARG A 189 18.01 5.64 0.71
CA ARG A 189 17.24 5.75 1.96
C ARG A 189 17.23 7.17 2.51
N SER A 190 18.19 8.00 2.10
CA SER A 190 18.32 9.39 2.52
C SER A 190 17.56 10.36 1.61
N LEU A 191 16.98 9.88 0.50
CA LEU A 191 16.33 10.71 -0.51
C LEU A 191 15.29 11.66 0.09
N LEU A 192 14.46 11.17 1.01
CA LEU A 192 13.37 11.96 1.59
C LEU A 192 13.87 13.19 2.39
N PHE A 193 15.12 13.19 2.87
CA PHE A 193 15.70 14.34 3.57
C PHE A 193 16.03 15.53 2.64
N ARG A 194 15.83 15.39 1.32
CA ARG A 194 15.83 16.54 0.40
C ARG A 194 14.56 17.38 0.48
N PHE A 195 13.44 16.74 0.86
CA PHE A 195 12.11 17.34 0.90
C PHE A 195 11.64 17.64 2.31
N TRP A 196 12.05 16.82 3.29
CA TRP A 196 11.74 17.03 4.69
C TRP A 196 12.97 17.28 5.55
N SER A 197 12.83 18.13 6.56
CA SER A 197 13.76 18.15 7.69
C SER A 197 13.67 16.86 8.50
N ARG A 198 14.75 16.51 9.23
CA ARG A 198 14.75 15.36 10.14
C ARG A 198 13.70 15.50 11.24
N GLU A 199 13.50 16.72 11.74
CA GLU A 199 12.54 17.04 12.79
C GLU A 199 11.12 16.73 12.35
N VAL A 200 10.74 17.17 11.14
CA VAL A 200 9.39 16.91 10.62
C VAL A 200 9.21 15.44 10.24
N LEU A 201 10.12 14.86 9.43
CA LEU A 201 9.94 13.51 8.90
C LEU A 201 9.92 12.43 9.97
N LEU A 202 10.73 12.57 11.02
CA LEU A 202 10.87 11.57 12.08
C LEU A 202 9.94 11.83 13.27
N SER A 203 9.05 12.82 13.18
CA SER A 203 8.08 13.13 14.22
C SER A 203 7.01 12.02 14.36
N PRO A 204 6.44 11.83 15.56
CA PRO A 204 5.28 10.95 15.75
C PRO A 204 4.09 11.32 14.84
N ALA A 205 3.89 12.62 14.58
CA ALA A 205 2.85 13.12 13.69
C ALA A 205 3.04 12.62 12.25
N ALA A 206 4.25 12.75 11.69
CA ALA A 206 4.56 12.25 10.35
C ALA A 206 4.49 10.72 10.24
N ARG A 207 4.74 10.01 11.35
CA ARG A 207 4.55 8.57 11.40
C ARG A 207 3.07 8.17 11.35
N ALA A 208 2.21 8.89 12.06
CA ALA A 208 0.80 8.56 12.21
C ALA A 208 -0.08 9.05 11.04
N THR A 209 0.22 10.22 10.48
CA THR A 209 -0.55 10.84 9.39
C THR A 209 0.37 11.45 8.33
N TRP A 210 -0.14 11.61 7.12
CA TRP A 210 0.57 12.34 6.06
C TRP A 210 0.91 13.76 6.52
N THR A 211 2.20 14.09 6.47
CA THR A 211 2.73 15.43 6.74
C THR A 211 3.42 15.95 5.49
N PRO A 212 3.00 17.10 4.92
CA PRO A 212 3.63 17.68 3.74
C PRO A 212 5.13 18.00 3.94
N PRO A 213 5.94 18.01 2.87
CA PRO A 213 7.36 18.39 2.93
C PRO A 213 7.55 19.86 3.30
N ASP A 214 8.51 20.14 4.18
CA ASP A 214 8.82 21.46 4.72
C ASP A 214 10.03 22.15 4.05
N LEU A 215 10.88 21.40 3.35
CA LEU A 215 12.07 21.96 2.67
C LEU A 215 11.83 22.22 1.18
N GLN A 216 11.31 21.23 0.46
CA GLN A 216 11.11 21.30 -0.99
C GLN A 216 9.88 20.48 -1.43
N PRO A 217 9.17 20.89 -2.50
CA PRO A 217 8.07 20.09 -3.05
C PRO A 217 8.52 18.68 -3.42
N LEU A 218 7.66 17.68 -3.17
CA LEU A 218 7.93 16.27 -3.47
C LEU A 218 7.87 16.01 -4.98
N VAL A 219 8.98 16.27 -5.67
CA VAL A 219 9.15 16.07 -7.11
C VAL A 219 10.34 15.15 -7.34
N LEU A 220 10.16 14.11 -8.16
CA LEU A 220 11.23 13.20 -8.54
C LEU A 220 12.39 14.01 -9.14
N PRO A 221 13.61 13.93 -8.58
CA PRO A 221 14.76 14.61 -9.15
C PRO A 221 14.98 14.10 -10.57
N ARG A 222 15.03 15.01 -11.54
CA ARG A 222 15.56 14.69 -12.87
C ARG A 222 17.08 14.69 -12.71
N GLU A 223 17.72 13.55 -12.95
CA GLU A 223 19.18 13.54 -13.08
C GLU A 223 19.56 14.60 -14.13
N PRO A 224 20.50 15.52 -13.85
CA PRO A 224 21.06 16.33 -14.91
C PRO A 224 21.69 15.36 -15.91
N ASN A 225 21.30 15.42 -17.18
CA ASN A 225 21.90 14.62 -18.25
C ASN A 225 23.43 14.67 -18.07
N ALA A 226 24.03 13.51 -17.80
CA ALA A 226 25.48 13.33 -17.77
C ALA A 226 26.07 13.51 -19.18
#